data_AF-A0AAJ1JBR9-F1
#
_entry.id   AF-A0AAJ1JBR9-F1
#
_cell.length_a   1.000
_cell.length_b   1.000
_cell.length_c   1.000
_cell.angle_alpha   90.00
_cell.angle_beta   90.00
_cell.angle_gamma   90.00
#
_symmetry.space_group_name_H-M   'P 1'
#
loop_
_entity.id
_entity.type
_entity.pdbx_description
1 polymer ?
#
loop_
_entity_poly.entity_id
_entity_poly.type
_entity_poly.pdbx_seq_one_letter_code
_entity_poly.pdbx_strand_id
1 'polypeptide(L)'
;NETEVWLMEIVRRQADQVGITMPQVAIYDALDINAFATGARRNASLVAVSTGLLNNMSRDEAEAVIAHEISHIANGDMVTMTLLQ
;
A
#
# COMPACT_ATOMS: atom_id res chain seq x y z
N ASN A 1 -6.73 -6.28 14.99
CA ASN A 1 -6.33 -4.87 15.18
C ASN A 1 -7.18 -4.01 14.22
N GLU A 2 -7.72 -2.86 14.62
CA GLU A 2 -8.61 -2.07 13.76
C GLU A 2 -7.88 -1.52 12.51
N THR A 3 -6.64 -1.06 12.68
CA THR A 3 -5.82 -0.54 11.58
C THR A 3 -5.52 -1.60 10.51
N GLU A 4 -5.25 -2.84 10.92
CA GLU A 4 -5.01 -3.96 10.00
C GLU A 4 -6.26 -4.29 9.19
N VAL A 5 -7.45 -4.27 9.82
CA VAL A 5 -8.73 -4.52 9.15
C VAL A 5 -8.98 -3.43 8.10
N TRP A 6 -8.85 -2.16 8.50
CA TRP A 6 -9.00 -1.02 7.60
C TRP A 6 -8.03 -1.08 6.42
N LEU A 7 -6.75 -1.39 6.67
CA LEU A 7 -5.73 -1.47 5.64
C LEU A 7 -6.04 -2.58 4.62
N MET A 8 -6.46 -3.76 5.11
CA MET A 8 -6.87 -4.88 4.24
C MET A 8 -8.09 -4.54 3.39
N GLU A 9 -9.08 -3.82 3.94
CA GLU A 9 -10.27 -3.39 3.21
C GLU A 9 -9.96 -2.38 2.11
N ILE A 10 -9.10 -1.39 2.40
CA ILE A 10 -8.68 -0.39 1.41
C ILE A 10 -7.91 -1.04 0.26
N VAL A 11 -6.93 -1.89 0.57
CA VAL A 11 -6.14 -2.58 -0.46
C VAL A 11 -7.03 -3.48 -1.31
N ARG A 12 -7.97 -4.21 -0.69
CA ARG A 12 -8.94 -5.04 -1.43
C ARG A 12 -9.77 -4.20 -2.39
N ARG A 13 -10.41 -3.14 -1.88
CA ARG A 13 -11.29 -2.28 -2.68
C ARG A 13 -10.54 -1.65 -3.85
N GLN A 14 -9.34 -1.14 -3.63
CA GLN A 14 -8.55 -0.50 -4.67
C GLN A 14 -8.02 -1.51 -5.70
N ALA A 15 -7.63 -2.72 -5.27
CA ALA A 15 -7.27 -3.81 -6.17
C ALA A 15 -8.44 -4.22 -7.08
N ASP A 16 -9.64 -4.35 -6.51
CA ASP A 16 -10.87 -4.66 -7.25
C ASP A 16 -11.21 -3.57 -8.27
N GLN A 17 -11.03 -2.29 -7.92
CA GLN A 17 -11.28 -1.15 -8.81
C GLN A 17 -10.39 -1.15 -10.06
N VAL A 18 -9.14 -1.60 -9.94
CA VAL A 18 -8.18 -1.66 -11.06
C VAL A 18 -8.05 -3.05 -11.68
N GLY A 19 -8.86 -4.02 -11.22
CA GLY A 19 -8.93 -5.37 -11.78
C GLY A 19 -7.66 -6.20 -11.60
N ILE A 20 -6.94 -6.03 -10.48
CA ILE A 20 -5.77 -6.86 -10.14
C ILE A 20 -6.12 -7.86 -9.03
N THR A 21 -5.33 -8.95 -8.95
CA THR A 21 -5.40 -9.85 -7.79
C THR A 21 -5.04 -9.07 -6.53
N MET A 22 -5.75 -9.32 -5.43
CA MET A 22 -5.46 -8.66 -4.16
C MET A 22 -3.98 -8.87 -3.77
N PRO A 23 -3.21 -7.79 -3.60
CA PRO A 23 -1.85 -7.88 -3.11
C PRO A 23 -1.78 -8.46 -1.70
N GLN A 24 -0.66 -9.06 -1.36
CA GLN A 24 -0.30 -9.26 0.04
C GLN A 24 -0.13 -7.89 0.71
N VAL A 25 -0.46 -7.82 2.00
CA VAL A 25 -0.34 -6.60 2.80
C VAL A 25 0.60 -6.88 3.95
N ALA A 26 1.61 -6.02 4.12
CA ALA A 26 2.54 -6.10 5.23
C ALA A 26 2.65 -4.74 5.93
N ILE A 27 2.80 -4.80 7.25
CA ILE A 27 3.21 -3.65 8.07
C ILE A 27 4.62 -3.95 8.56
N TYR A 28 5.52 -2.98 8.47
CA TYR A 28 6.89 -3.13 8.95
C TYR A 28 7.28 -1.99 9.88
N ASP A 29 8.15 -2.28 10.84
CA ASP A 29 8.59 -1.31 11.82
C ASP A 29 9.62 -0.36 11.22
N ALA A 30 9.23 0.91 11.04
CA ALA A 30 10.10 2.01 10.68
C ALA A 30 9.46 3.34 11.09
N LEU A 31 10.26 4.29 11.56
CA LEU A 31 9.78 5.61 11.96
C LEU A 31 9.47 6.52 10.74
N ASP A 32 10.10 6.23 9.61
CA ASP A 32 9.91 6.98 8.37
C ASP A 32 8.49 6.80 7.83
N ILE A 33 7.93 7.84 7.22
CA ILE A 33 6.63 7.80 6.53
C ILE A 33 6.85 7.20 5.14
N ASN A 34 6.59 5.91 4.99
CA ASN A 34 6.90 5.19 3.76
C ASN A 34 5.89 4.08 3.44
N ALA A 35 5.58 3.93 2.16
CA ALA A 35 4.91 2.78 1.60
C ALA A 35 5.58 2.39 0.28
N PHE A 36 5.53 1.11 -0.07
CA PHE A 36 5.99 0.66 -1.37
C PHE A 36 5.16 -0.52 -1.87
N ALA A 37 5.07 -0.61 -3.19
CA ALA A 37 4.49 -1.74 -3.86
C ALA A 37 5.51 -2.47 -4.74
N THR A 38 5.50 -3.79 -4.67
CA THR A 38 6.27 -4.64 -5.58
C THR A 38 5.41 -5.75 -6.13
N GLY A 39 5.62 -6.11 -7.38
CA GLY A 39 4.91 -7.22 -8.00
C GLY A 39 5.55 -7.56 -9.33
N ALA A 40 6.44 -8.55 -9.34
CA ALA A 40 7.04 -9.05 -10.58
C ALA A 40 5.98 -9.63 -11.55
N ARG A 41 4.78 -9.96 -11.05
CA ARG A 41 3.60 -10.40 -11.81
C ARG A 41 2.33 -9.90 -11.10
N ARG A 42 1.27 -9.57 -11.86
CA ARG A 42 -0.06 -9.16 -11.34
C ARG A 42 -0.69 -10.12 -10.32
N ASN A 43 -0.21 -11.37 -10.27
CA ASN A 43 -0.74 -12.44 -9.43
C ASN A 43 0.12 -12.69 -8.17
N ALA A 44 1.20 -11.93 -8.00
CA ALA A 44 2.16 -12.04 -6.91
C ALA A 44 2.70 -10.64 -6.57
N SER A 45 1.83 -9.80 -6.03
CA SER A 45 2.14 -8.44 -5.60
C SER A 45 2.03 -8.28 -4.08
N LEU A 46 2.76 -7.29 -3.56
CA LEU A 46 2.86 -6.93 -2.15
C LEU A 46 2.75 -5.41 -2.04
N VAL A 47 1.94 -4.95 -1.08
CA VAL A 47 1.94 -3.58 -0.56
C VAL A 47 2.47 -3.63 0.87
N ALA A 48 3.52 -2.85 1.14
CA ALA A 48 4.13 -2.75 2.46
C ALA A 48 4.07 -1.30 2.97
N VAL A 49 3.66 -1.14 4.23
CA VAL A 49 3.43 0.16 4.86
C VAL A 49 4.23 0.23 6.17
N SER A 50 4.92 1.35 6.43
CA SER A 50 5.64 1.52 7.69
C SER A 50 4.71 1.87 8.84
N THR A 51 5.11 1.53 10.07
CA THR A 51 4.42 2.03 11.27
C THR A 51 4.45 3.55 11.38
N GLY A 52 5.53 4.20 10.92
CA GLY A 52 5.63 5.66 10.79
C GLY A 52 4.53 6.26 9.92
N LEU A 53 4.20 5.65 8.79
CA LEU A 53 3.11 6.12 7.93
C LEU A 53 1.76 6.00 8.64
N LEU A 54 1.46 4.83 9.20
CA LEU A 54 0.18 4.56 9.86
C LEU A 54 -0.07 5.45 11.10
N ASN A 55 1.00 5.88 11.77
CA ASN A 55 0.92 6.70 12.97
C ASN A 55 0.87 8.20 12.68
N ASN A 56 1.41 8.65 11.53
CA ASN A 56 1.57 10.08 11.24
C ASN A 56 0.66 10.60 10.12
N MET A 57 0.07 9.73 9.30
CA MET A 57 -0.89 10.12 8.27
C MET A 57 -2.32 9.86 8.71
N SER A 58 -3.25 10.73 8.30
CA SER A 58 -4.67 10.44 8.40
C SER A 58 -5.05 9.27 7.47
N ARG A 59 -6.20 8.64 7.73
CA ARG A 59 -6.70 7.54 6.88
C ARG A 59 -6.86 7.97 5.42
N ASP A 60 -7.31 9.19 5.16
CA ASP A 60 -7.52 9.71 3.81
C ASP A 60 -6.18 9.90 3.07
N GLU A 61 -5.17 10.45 3.75
CA GLU A 61 -3.84 10.62 3.16
C GLU A 61 -3.16 9.27 2.91
N ALA A 62 -3.24 8.34 3.87
CA ALA A 62 -2.69 7.00 3.73
C ALA A 62 -3.40 6.22 2.61
N GLU A 63 -4.72 6.34 2.49
CA GLU A 63 -5.49 5.74 1.40
C GLU A 63 -5.03 6.25 0.03
N ALA A 64 -4.75 7.55 -0.09
CA ALA A 64 -4.26 8.15 -1.33
C ALA A 64 -2.86 7.62 -1.72
N VAL A 65 -1.96 7.43 -0.75
CA VAL A 65 -0.65 6.81 -0.97
C VAL A 65 -0.82 5.36 -1.43
N ILE A 66 -1.66 4.56 -0.76
CA ILE A 66 -1.89 3.17 -1.15
C ILE A 66 -2.51 3.07 -2.56
N ALA A 67 -3.41 3.98 -2.91
CA ALA A 67 -4.01 4.03 -4.25
C ALA A 67 -2.95 4.28 -5.33
N HIS A 68 -2.01 5.19 -5.05
CA HIS A 68 -0.87 5.47 -5.93
C HIS A 68 0.00 4.21 -6.11
N GLU A 69 0.35 3.53 -5.03
CA GLU A 69 1.15 2.30 -5.08
C GLU A 69 0.44 1.14 -5.81
N ILE A 70 -0.87 1.00 -5.63
CA ILE A 70 -1.68 0.02 -6.37
C ILE A 70 -1.70 0.32 -7.87
N SER A 71 -1.67 1.59 -8.27
CA SER A 71 -1.60 1.95 -9.69
C SER A 71 -0.30 1.46 -10.34
N HIS A 72 0.82 1.44 -9.61
CA HIS A 72 2.09 0.88 -10.10
C HIS A 72 2.00 -0.63 -10.30
N ILE A 73 1.39 -1.36 -9.36
CA ILE A 73 1.12 -2.80 -9.50
C ILE A 73 0.25 -3.06 -10.73
N ALA A 74 -0.79 -2.24 -10.92
CA ALA A 74 -1.69 -2.35 -12.06
C ALA A 74 -1.01 -2.06 -13.40
N ASN A 75 0.09 -1.29 -13.40
CA ASN A 75 0.92 -1.06 -14.59
C ASN A 75 2.01 -2.13 -14.78
N GLY A 76 2.32 -2.89 -13.74
CA GLY A 76 3.38 -3.89 -13.74
C GLY A 76 4.77 -3.33 -13.38
N ASP A 77 4.80 -2.14 -12.78
CA ASP A 77 6.02 -1.46 -12.36
C ASP A 77 6.31 -1.73 -10.88
N MET A 78 7.58 -1.79 -10.51
CA MET A 78 8.03 -1.75 -9.11
C MET A 78 8.36 -0.31 -8.73
N VAL A 79 7.72 0.23 -7.70
CA VAL A 79 7.97 1.59 -7.22
C VAL A 79 8.06 1.60 -5.70
N THR A 80 8.98 2.41 -5.19
CA THR A 80 9.14 2.72 -3.77
C THR A 80 8.86 4.21 -3.61
N MET A 81 7.86 4.58 -2.81
CA MET A 81 7.61 5.98 -2.47
C MET A 81 8.02 6.26 -1.02
N THR A 82 9.12 6.99 -0.87
CA THR A 82 9.56 7.56 0.41
C THR A 82 9.18 9.03 0.45
N LEU A 83 8.29 9.39 1.37
CA LEU A 83 7.97 10.78 1.65
C LEU A 83 9.00 11.32 2.63
N LEU A 84 9.94 12.13 2.13
CA LEU A 84 10.80 12.96 2.96
C LEU A 84 10.02 14.24 3.28
N GLN A 85 9.67 14.45 4.55
CA GLN A 85 9.23 15.75 5.07
C GLN A 85 10.41 16.52 5.64
#